data_AF-A0A9E1EL09-F1
#
_entry.id   AF-A0A9E1EL09-F1
#
_cell.length_a   1.000
_cell.length_b   1.000
_cell.length_c   1.000
_cell.angle_alpha   90.00
_cell.angle_beta   90.00
_cell.angle_gamma   90.00
#
_symmetry.space_group_name_H-M   'P 1'
#
loop_
_entity.id
_entity.type
_entity.pdbx_description
1 polymer ?
#
loop_
_entity_poly.entity_id
_entity_poly.type
_entity_poly.pdbx_seq_one_letter_code
_entity_poly.pdbx_strand_id
1 'polypeptide(L)'
;MKSKTNLLKIFNIFALGILIISAIYIITNPNSLSLLTDSKWNTLFSDFEIHIDFSKNLSQTYYTSMHACFPPFIYLFYHLMGVLIPQTDSEYAILLLYVVTTAVLYTIFGFVFSKALRKNDDASVFVALILLCLSTTSVFGIIERANIVFLVSILLIVSCMWRNSKSKVKREAALLCIAAAAAIKIYPAVFGLIYICEKRYKEAVRLIIYGILFFFVPFAFTGGINGFLQFLSNQKNVHETWGRLSKISIYSL
;
A
#
# COMPACT_ATOMS: atom_id res chain seq x y z
N MET A 1 -7.03 7.74 -36.50
CA MET A 1 -7.67 7.12 -35.31
C MET A 1 -6.58 6.65 -34.35
N LYS A 2 -6.43 7.26 -33.16
CA LYS A 2 -5.55 6.69 -32.14
C LYS A 2 -6.21 5.41 -31.64
N SER A 3 -5.58 4.25 -31.91
CA SER A 3 -5.93 2.98 -31.29
C SER A 3 -6.08 3.22 -29.79
N LYS A 4 -7.29 3.02 -29.25
CA LYS A 4 -7.50 3.11 -27.80
C LYS A 4 -6.86 1.87 -27.20
N THR A 5 -5.66 2.05 -26.67
CA THR A 5 -4.96 1.03 -25.88
C THR A 5 -5.92 0.43 -24.85
N ASN A 6 -6.18 -0.87 -24.96
CA ASN A 6 -7.03 -1.57 -24.00
C ASN A 6 -6.19 -1.89 -22.75
N LEU A 7 -6.24 -0.97 -21.78
CA LEU A 7 -5.49 -1.05 -20.53
C LEU A 7 -5.77 -2.33 -19.74
N LEU A 8 -6.96 -2.91 -19.88
CA LEU A 8 -7.32 -4.19 -19.24
C LEU A 8 -6.56 -5.35 -19.86
N LYS A 9 -6.44 -5.39 -21.20
CA LYS A 9 -5.60 -6.39 -21.89
C LYS A 9 -4.13 -6.26 -21.48
N ILE A 10 -3.61 -5.04 -21.36
CA ILE A 10 -2.24 -4.81 -20.88
C ILE A 10 -2.07 -5.33 -19.45
N PHE A 11 -2.99 -4.97 -18.55
CA PHE A 11 -2.97 -5.47 -17.17
C PHE A 11 -2.97 -7.00 -17.12
N ASN A 12 -3.84 -7.66 -17.88
CA ASN A 12 -3.91 -9.13 -17.93
C ASN A 12 -2.60 -9.75 -18.41
N ILE A 13 -1.94 -9.17 -19.42
CA ILE A 13 -0.63 -9.63 -19.90
C ILE A 13 0.42 -9.50 -18.80
N PHE A 14 0.49 -8.35 -18.12
CA PHE A 14 1.44 -8.15 -17.03
C PHE A 14 1.20 -9.09 -15.85
N ALA A 15 -0.07 -9.25 -15.44
CA ALA A 15 -0.42 -10.14 -14.34
C ALA A 15 -0.12 -11.60 -14.67
N LEU A 16 -0.41 -12.05 -15.89
CA LEU A 16 -0.04 -13.38 -16.37
C LEU A 16 1.49 -13.56 -16.41
N GLY A 17 2.24 -12.56 -16.87
CA GLY A 17 3.70 -12.58 -16.85
C GLY A 17 4.27 -12.73 -15.43
N ILE A 18 3.74 -11.98 -14.46
CA ILE A 18 4.11 -12.11 -13.04
C ILE A 18 3.80 -13.52 -12.54
N LEU A 19 2.61 -14.06 -12.84
CA LEU A 19 2.23 -15.43 -12.44
C LEU A 19 3.17 -16.48 -13.03
N ILE A 20 3.53 -16.37 -14.32
CA ILE A 20 4.45 -17.29 -14.98
C ILE A 20 5.84 -17.22 -14.34
N ILE A 21 6.38 -16.02 -14.14
CA ILE A 21 7.69 -15.83 -13.49
C ILE A 21 7.68 -16.44 -12.08
N SER A 22 6.59 -16.22 -11.34
CA SER A 22 6.44 -16.75 -9.97
C SER A 22 6.32 -18.27 -9.96
N ALA A 23 5.57 -18.85 -10.88
CA ALA A 23 5.47 -20.30 -11.05
C ALA A 23 6.83 -20.91 -11.43
N ILE A 24 7.57 -20.30 -12.37
CA ILE A 24 8.92 -20.71 -12.73
C ILE A 24 9.84 -20.66 -11.50
N TYR A 25 9.80 -19.56 -10.74
CA TYR A 25 10.62 -19.40 -9.53
C TYR A 25 10.33 -20.49 -8.49
N ILE A 26 9.05 -20.78 -8.21
CA ILE A 26 8.63 -21.82 -7.28
C ILE A 26 9.06 -23.22 -7.77
N ILE A 27 8.86 -23.53 -9.05
CA ILE A 27 9.25 -24.82 -9.64
C ILE A 27 10.77 -25.01 -9.61
N THR A 28 11.53 -23.96 -9.91
CA THR A 28 13.00 -24.01 -9.96
C THR A 28 13.66 -23.94 -8.58
N ASN A 29 12.93 -23.47 -7.58
CA ASN A 29 13.38 -23.38 -6.20
C ASN A 29 12.30 -24.01 -5.30
N PRO A 30 12.14 -25.34 -5.25
CA PRO A 30 11.07 -25.97 -4.48
C PRO A 30 11.14 -25.67 -2.97
N ASN A 31 12.34 -25.41 -2.43
CA ASN A 31 12.53 -24.92 -1.06
C ASN A 31 12.20 -23.42 -0.90
N SER A 32 11.97 -22.67 -1.98
CA SER A 32 11.44 -21.30 -1.87
C SER A 32 10.04 -21.29 -1.29
N LEU A 33 9.24 -22.33 -1.54
CA LEU A 33 7.93 -22.46 -0.88
C LEU A 33 8.10 -22.69 0.62
N SER A 34 9.14 -23.43 1.04
CA SER A 34 9.50 -23.50 2.46
C SER A 34 9.94 -22.13 2.95
N LEU A 35 10.79 -21.34 2.28
CA LEU A 35 11.09 -19.94 2.67
C LEU A 35 9.85 -19.01 2.72
N LEU A 36 8.83 -19.26 1.89
CA LEU A 36 7.55 -18.56 1.89
C LEU A 36 6.61 -19.04 3.01
N THR A 37 6.90 -20.19 3.61
CA THR A 37 6.12 -20.83 4.70
C THR A 37 6.97 -21.15 5.94
N ASP A 38 8.24 -20.73 5.98
CA ASP A 38 9.25 -21.27 6.89
C ASP A 38 9.11 -20.56 8.22
N SER A 39 8.41 -21.28 9.09
CA SER A 39 8.85 -21.60 10.45
C SER A 39 8.38 -20.72 11.59
N LYS A 40 7.43 -19.80 11.40
CA LYS A 40 6.54 -19.34 12.48
C LYS A 40 5.17 -19.01 11.91
N TRP A 41 4.14 -19.77 12.26
CA TRP A 41 2.74 -19.36 12.02
C TRP A 41 2.45 -17.95 12.59
N ASN A 42 3.30 -17.48 13.51
CA ASN A 42 3.38 -16.14 14.08
C ASN A 42 3.86 -15.04 13.10
N THR A 43 4.08 -15.32 11.80
CA THR A 43 4.48 -14.31 10.79
C THR A 43 3.40 -14.01 9.75
N LEU A 44 2.31 -14.76 9.74
CA LEU A 44 1.14 -14.42 8.94
C LEU A 44 0.54 -13.12 9.48
N PHE A 45 0.23 -12.18 8.59
CA PHE A 45 -0.28 -10.84 8.90
C PHE A 45 0.68 -9.94 9.70
N SER A 46 1.97 -10.31 9.73
CA SER A 46 2.97 -9.64 10.58
C SER A 46 3.04 -8.14 10.39
N ASP A 47 2.91 -7.61 9.16
CA ASP A 47 3.02 -6.16 8.95
C ASP A 47 1.87 -5.42 9.65
N PHE A 48 0.65 -5.95 9.59
CA PHE A 48 -0.50 -5.29 10.20
C PHE A 48 -0.40 -5.28 11.72
N GLU A 49 0.00 -6.40 12.32
CA GLU A 49 0.20 -6.51 13.76
C GLU A 49 1.35 -5.66 14.28
N ILE A 50 2.50 -5.79 13.66
CA ILE A 50 3.70 -5.06 14.05
C ILE A 50 3.46 -3.55 13.96
N HIS A 51 2.75 -3.07 12.94
CA HIS A 51 2.46 -1.64 12.82
C HIS A 51 1.38 -1.14 13.79
N ILE A 52 0.46 -1.99 14.23
CA ILE A 52 -0.41 -1.67 15.38
C ILE A 52 0.42 -1.54 16.64
N ASP A 53 1.31 -2.51 16.90
CA ASP A 53 2.18 -2.50 18.07
C ASP A 53 3.07 -1.24 18.11
N PHE A 54 3.70 -0.88 16.98
CA PHE A 54 4.48 0.35 16.87
C PHE A 54 3.64 1.61 17.17
N SER A 55 2.35 1.58 16.85
CA SER A 55 1.45 2.73 17.02
C SER A 55 0.75 2.80 18.38
N LYS A 56 0.97 1.85 19.30
CA LYS A 56 0.35 1.85 20.65
C LYS A 56 0.59 3.16 21.39
N ASN A 57 1.84 3.65 21.36
CA ASN A 57 2.19 4.99 21.81
C ASN A 57 2.70 5.81 20.63
N LEU A 58 1.81 6.63 20.06
CA LEU A 58 2.11 7.44 18.87
C LEU A 58 3.41 8.24 19.01
N SER A 59 3.65 8.86 20.16
CA SER A 59 4.86 9.68 20.38
C SER A 59 6.18 8.89 20.30
N GLN A 60 6.11 7.57 20.48
CA GLN A 60 7.26 6.65 20.45
C GLN A 60 7.31 5.80 19.19
N THR A 61 6.38 5.98 18.24
CA THR A 61 6.21 5.10 17.07
C THR A 61 7.51 4.82 16.32
N TYR A 62 8.34 5.84 16.09
CA TYR A 62 9.57 5.69 15.31
C TYR A 62 10.75 5.12 16.11
N TYR A 63 10.63 5.05 17.43
CA TYR A 63 11.67 4.54 18.34
C TYR A 63 11.50 3.07 18.71
N THR A 64 10.32 2.48 18.44
CA THR A 64 10.04 1.07 18.74
C THR A 64 10.88 0.10 17.90
N SER A 65 11.15 0.45 16.63
CA SER A 65 11.93 -0.38 15.72
C SER A 65 12.40 0.41 14.51
N MET A 66 13.52 0.00 13.91
CA MET A 66 13.91 0.46 12.57
C MET A 66 12.85 0.13 11.50
N HIS A 67 12.02 -0.88 11.74
CA HIS A 67 10.93 -1.26 10.84
C HIS A 67 9.70 -0.34 10.95
N ALA A 68 9.67 0.59 11.91
CA ALA A 68 8.74 1.71 11.90
C ALA A 68 9.18 2.71 10.81
N CYS A 69 8.95 2.35 9.55
CA CYS A 69 9.48 3.03 8.38
C CYS A 69 8.38 3.50 7.43
N PHE A 70 7.12 3.54 7.85
CA PHE A 70 6.07 4.16 7.06
C PHE A 70 5.95 5.65 7.37
N PRO A 71 5.47 6.49 6.44
CA PRO A 71 5.16 7.87 6.77
C PRO A 71 4.02 7.94 7.81
N PRO A 72 3.93 9.03 8.59
CA PRO A 72 3.24 9.03 9.87
C PRO A 72 1.71 8.96 9.76
N PHE A 73 1.14 9.30 8.61
CA PHE A 73 -0.30 9.30 8.40
C PHE A 73 -0.91 7.91 8.66
N ILE A 74 -0.21 6.83 8.27
CA ILE A 74 -0.75 5.49 8.47
C ILE A 74 -0.69 5.02 9.92
N TYR A 75 0.22 5.54 10.74
CA TYR A 75 0.26 5.18 12.15
C TYR A 75 -0.91 5.76 12.95
N LEU A 76 -1.56 6.84 12.48
CA LEU A 76 -2.82 7.29 13.04
C LEU A 76 -3.94 6.27 12.80
N PHE A 77 -3.97 5.66 11.61
CA PHE A 77 -4.90 4.59 11.28
C PHE A 77 -4.63 3.34 12.14
N TYR A 78 -3.38 2.90 12.23
CA TYR A 78 -3.01 1.74 13.05
C TYR A 78 -3.30 1.97 14.53
N HIS A 79 -3.08 3.19 15.04
CA HIS A 79 -3.42 3.52 16.43
C HIS A 79 -4.93 3.42 16.66
N LEU A 80 -5.73 3.98 15.75
CA LEU A 80 -7.20 3.85 15.81
C LEU A 80 -7.62 2.38 15.80
N MET A 81 -7.03 1.55 14.95
CA MET A 81 -7.29 0.11 14.93
C MET A 81 -6.93 -0.55 16.27
N GLY A 82 -5.77 -0.21 16.84
CA GLY A 82 -5.33 -0.71 18.15
C GLY A 82 -6.28 -0.34 19.29
N VAL A 83 -6.87 0.85 19.27
CA VAL A 83 -7.87 1.29 20.27
C VAL A 83 -9.17 0.47 20.19
N LEU A 84 -9.52 -0.07 19.02
CA LEU A 84 -10.70 -0.94 18.85
C LEU A 84 -10.47 -2.36 19.38
N ILE A 85 -9.22 -2.76 19.64
CA ILE A 85 -8.90 -4.06 20.20
C ILE A 85 -9.22 -4.02 21.70
N PRO A 86 -10.11 -4.90 22.20
CA PRO A 86 -10.37 -5.00 23.63
C PRO A 86 -9.06 -5.21 24.40
N GLN A 87 -8.89 -4.52 25.53
CA GLN A 87 -7.70 -4.64 26.40
C GLN A 87 -7.55 -6.04 27.04
N THR A 88 -8.47 -6.96 26.76
CA THR A 88 -8.35 -8.36 27.13
C THR A 88 -7.36 -9.04 26.19
N ASP A 89 -6.22 -9.47 26.72
CA ASP A 89 -5.18 -10.23 26.02
C ASP A 89 -5.74 -11.49 25.36
N SER A 90 -6.22 -11.34 24.14
CA SER A 90 -6.72 -12.43 23.33
C SER A 90 -6.18 -12.19 21.93
N GLU A 91 -5.15 -12.95 21.55
CA GLU A 91 -4.61 -13.03 20.19
C GLU A 91 -5.75 -13.20 19.15
N TYR A 92 -6.88 -13.79 19.55
CA TYR A 92 -8.08 -13.91 18.73
C TYR A 92 -8.76 -12.58 18.40
N ALA A 93 -8.78 -11.61 19.31
CA ALA A 93 -9.39 -10.29 19.04
C ALA A 93 -8.60 -9.51 17.99
N ILE A 94 -7.27 -9.60 18.09
CA ILE A 94 -6.31 -9.07 17.15
C ILE A 94 -6.51 -9.72 15.77
N LEU A 95 -6.54 -11.06 15.71
CA LEU A 95 -6.81 -11.81 14.49
C LEU A 95 -8.17 -11.49 13.86
N LEU A 96 -9.23 -11.35 14.68
CA LEU A 96 -10.57 -11.00 14.19
C LEU A 96 -10.58 -9.61 13.56
N LEU A 97 -9.95 -8.62 14.19
CA LEU A 97 -9.82 -7.27 13.62
C LEU A 97 -9.10 -7.31 12.27
N TYR A 98 -8.10 -8.19 12.11
CA TYR A 98 -7.37 -8.35 10.86
C TYR A 98 -8.21 -8.95 9.76
N VAL A 99 -8.93 -10.04 10.05
CA VAL A 99 -9.83 -10.70 9.11
C VAL A 99 -10.91 -9.73 8.65
N VAL A 100 -11.52 -9.00 9.59
CA VAL A 100 -12.56 -8.01 9.29
C VAL A 100 -11.99 -6.86 8.45
N THR A 101 -10.87 -6.27 8.85
CA THR A 101 -10.25 -5.15 8.11
C THR A 101 -9.87 -5.58 6.70
N THR A 102 -9.24 -6.75 6.56
CA THR A 102 -8.83 -7.29 5.26
C THR A 102 -10.05 -7.60 4.39
N ALA A 103 -11.09 -8.25 4.92
CA ALA A 103 -12.33 -8.54 4.18
C ALA A 103 -13.04 -7.26 3.71
N VAL A 104 -13.08 -6.22 4.55
CA VAL A 104 -13.63 -4.91 4.19
C VAL A 104 -12.82 -4.26 3.07
N LEU A 105 -11.49 -4.23 3.19
CA LEU A 105 -10.61 -3.69 2.13
C LEU A 105 -10.76 -4.48 0.82
N TYR A 106 -10.86 -5.81 0.87
CA TYR A 106 -11.15 -6.65 -0.30
C TYR A 106 -12.47 -6.32 -0.96
N THR A 107 -13.53 -6.17 -0.16
CA THR A 107 -14.86 -5.82 -0.66
C THR A 107 -14.87 -4.44 -1.33
N ILE A 108 -14.28 -3.43 -0.67
CA ILE A 108 -14.19 -2.07 -1.21
C ILE A 108 -13.36 -2.05 -2.49
N PHE A 109 -12.22 -2.74 -2.51
CA PHE A 109 -11.38 -2.83 -3.69
C PHE A 109 -12.12 -3.48 -4.85
N GLY A 110 -12.77 -4.64 -4.64
CA GLY A 110 -13.52 -5.33 -5.68
C GLY A 110 -14.61 -4.42 -6.27
N PHE A 111 -15.35 -3.72 -5.41
CA PHE A 111 -16.36 -2.75 -5.85
C PHE A 111 -15.77 -1.59 -6.69
N VAL A 112 -14.69 -0.97 -6.20
CA VAL A 112 -14.02 0.16 -6.88
C VAL A 112 -13.41 -0.29 -8.20
N PHE A 113 -12.74 -1.44 -8.22
CA PHE A 113 -12.10 -2.02 -9.39
C PHE A 113 -13.13 -2.36 -10.47
N SER A 114 -14.25 -3.01 -10.11
CA SER A 114 -15.36 -3.28 -11.04
C SER A 114 -15.92 -1.98 -11.62
N LYS A 115 -16.09 -0.93 -10.81
CA LYS A 115 -16.52 0.39 -11.31
C LYS A 115 -15.50 1.08 -12.22
N ALA A 116 -14.21 0.89 -11.96
CA ALA A 116 -13.14 1.41 -12.81
C ALA A 116 -13.14 0.72 -14.18
N LEU A 117 -13.47 -0.57 -14.22
CA LEU A 117 -13.50 -1.38 -15.43
C LEU A 117 -14.85 -1.48 -16.12
N ARG A 118 -15.90 -0.77 -15.65
CA ARG A 118 -17.29 -0.81 -16.16
C ARG A 118 -17.54 -0.66 -17.66
N LYS A 119 -16.51 -0.33 -18.45
CA LYS A 119 -16.56 -0.24 -19.91
C LYS A 119 -16.13 -1.54 -20.61
N ASN A 120 -15.66 -2.52 -19.85
CA ASN A 120 -15.30 -3.85 -20.30
C ASN A 120 -16.41 -4.83 -19.90
N ASP A 121 -16.49 -5.97 -20.56
CA ASP A 121 -17.44 -7.04 -20.21
C ASP A 121 -17.11 -7.67 -18.86
N ASP A 122 -18.15 -8.20 -18.19
CA ASP A 122 -18.04 -8.74 -16.82
C ASP A 122 -17.06 -9.92 -16.74
N ALA A 123 -16.95 -10.74 -17.78
CA ALA A 123 -16.00 -11.85 -17.83
C ALA A 123 -14.54 -11.35 -17.82
N SER A 124 -14.23 -10.31 -18.60
CA SER A 124 -12.91 -9.67 -18.60
C SER A 124 -12.57 -9.00 -17.26
N VAL A 125 -13.57 -8.40 -16.58
CA VAL A 125 -13.40 -7.83 -15.24
C VAL A 125 -13.14 -8.93 -14.21
N PHE A 126 -13.88 -10.03 -14.29
CA PHE A 126 -13.73 -11.19 -13.42
C PHE A 126 -12.35 -11.85 -13.56
N VAL A 127 -11.87 -12.05 -14.80
CA VAL A 127 -10.52 -12.55 -15.07
C VAL A 127 -9.44 -11.63 -14.48
N ALA A 128 -9.60 -10.30 -14.64
CA ALA A 128 -8.64 -9.35 -14.08
C ALA A 128 -8.61 -9.35 -12.54
N LEU A 129 -9.77 -9.54 -11.90
CA LEU A 129 -9.85 -9.72 -10.45
C LEU A 129 -9.15 -11.00 -10.00
N ILE A 130 -9.36 -12.12 -10.69
CA ILE A 130 -8.67 -13.39 -10.41
C ILE A 130 -7.14 -13.21 -10.56
N LEU A 131 -6.68 -12.64 -11.67
CA LEU A 131 -5.25 -12.43 -11.92
C LEU A 131 -4.62 -11.50 -10.87
N LEU A 132 -5.35 -10.48 -10.43
CA LEU A 132 -4.90 -9.62 -9.34
C LEU A 132 -4.81 -10.40 -8.02
N CYS A 133 -5.84 -11.15 -7.63
CA CYS A 133 -5.86 -11.94 -6.40
C CYS A 133 -4.74 -12.97 -6.35
N LEU A 134 -4.38 -13.54 -7.50
CA LEU A 134 -3.28 -14.51 -7.63
C LEU A 134 -1.90 -13.86 -7.79
N SER A 135 -1.82 -12.56 -8.09
CA SER A 135 -0.54 -11.87 -8.24
C SER A 135 0.30 -11.95 -6.96
N THR A 136 1.62 -11.99 -7.09
CA THR A 136 2.55 -12.03 -5.95
C THR A 136 2.34 -10.87 -4.98
N THR A 137 1.99 -9.69 -5.48
CA THR A 137 1.65 -8.53 -4.66
C THR A 137 0.43 -8.81 -3.76
N SER A 138 -0.58 -9.51 -4.27
CA SER A 138 -1.78 -9.89 -3.50
C SER A 138 -1.53 -11.07 -2.58
N VAL A 139 -0.89 -12.13 -3.06
CA VAL A 139 -0.65 -13.32 -2.24
C VAL A 139 0.36 -13.04 -1.13
N PHE A 140 1.51 -12.45 -1.44
CA PHE A 140 2.59 -12.23 -0.47
C PHE A 140 2.47 -10.88 0.26
N GLY A 141 2.10 -9.82 -0.46
CA GLY A 141 1.94 -8.51 0.17
C GLY A 141 0.67 -8.41 1.01
N ILE A 142 -0.46 -8.89 0.51
CA ILE A 142 -1.77 -8.58 1.09
C ILE A 142 -2.34 -9.75 1.91
N ILE A 143 -2.25 -10.98 1.41
CA ILE A 143 -2.76 -12.15 2.14
C ILE A 143 -1.75 -12.64 3.17
N GLU A 144 -0.47 -12.83 2.80
CA GLU A 144 0.51 -13.32 3.77
C GLU A 144 0.89 -12.26 4.82
N ARG A 145 1.08 -10.99 4.42
CA ARG A 145 1.57 -9.95 5.33
C ARG A 145 0.51 -8.98 5.85
N ALA A 146 -0.74 -9.03 5.36
CA ALA A 146 -1.78 -8.01 5.63
C ALA A 146 -1.29 -6.56 5.38
N ASN A 147 -0.49 -6.36 4.34
CA ASN A 147 0.09 -5.05 4.08
C ASN A 147 -0.99 -4.03 3.64
N ILE A 148 -0.86 -2.80 4.14
CA ILE A 148 -1.77 -1.69 3.87
C ILE A 148 -1.78 -1.20 2.42
N VAL A 149 -0.96 -1.79 1.54
CA VAL A 149 -0.86 -1.47 0.11
C VAL A 149 -2.23 -1.52 -0.60
N PHE A 150 -3.19 -2.29 -0.08
CA PHE A 150 -4.55 -2.33 -0.64
C PHE A 150 -5.29 -1.02 -0.47
N LEU A 151 -5.18 -0.38 0.70
CA LEU A 151 -5.74 0.96 0.93
C LEU A 151 -5.13 1.98 -0.03
N VAL A 152 -3.80 1.94 -0.22
CA VAL A 152 -3.09 2.78 -1.20
C VAL A 152 -3.65 2.57 -2.61
N SER A 153 -3.87 1.31 -3.01
CA SER A 153 -4.38 0.95 -4.33
C SER A 153 -5.82 1.42 -4.54
N ILE A 154 -6.69 1.27 -3.54
CA ILE A 154 -8.07 1.79 -3.56
C ILE A 154 -8.07 3.30 -3.80
N LEU A 155 -7.28 4.04 -3.00
CA LEU A 155 -7.18 5.50 -3.12
C LEU A 155 -6.72 5.92 -4.53
N LEU A 156 -5.72 5.23 -5.08
CA LEU A 156 -5.23 5.51 -6.43
C LEU A 156 -6.27 5.21 -7.51
N ILE A 157 -6.99 4.08 -7.44
CA ILE A 157 -8.04 3.76 -8.42
C ILE A 157 -9.15 4.81 -8.36
N VAL A 158 -9.62 5.17 -7.16
CA VAL A 158 -10.61 6.23 -6.95
C VAL A 158 -10.12 7.55 -7.55
N SER A 159 -8.84 7.92 -7.31
CA SER A 159 -8.26 9.14 -7.88
C SER A 159 -8.27 9.12 -9.42
N CYS A 160 -7.90 8.00 -10.04
CA CYS A 160 -7.90 7.83 -11.49
C CYS A 160 -9.31 7.91 -12.08
N MET A 161 -10.32 7.39 -11.37
CA MET A 161 -11.72 7.48 -11.79
C MET A 161 -12.25 8.92 -11.73
N TRP A 162 -11.81 9.72 -10.76
CA TRP A 162 -12.41 11.02 -10.46
C TRP A 162 -11.60 12.22 -10.97
N ARG A 163 -10.31 12.07 -11.28
CA ARG A 163 -9.41 13.16 -11.71
C ARG A 163 -9.90 13.96 -12.92
N ASN A 164 -10.68 13.34 -13.81
CA ASN A 164 -11.24 13.95 -15.02
C ASN A 164 -12.77 14.13 -14.95
N SER A 165 -13.36 14.04 -13.75
CA SER A 165 -14.80 14.23 -13.56
C SER A 165 -15.22 15.67 -13.87
N LYS A 166 -16.44 15.88 -14.36
CA LYS A 166 -17.03 17.22 -14.50
C LYS A 166 -17.26 17.88 -13.13
N SER A 167 -17.51 17.08 -12.09
CA SER A 167 -17.70 17.58 -10.71
C SER A 167 -16.39 18.06 -10.10
N LYS A 168 -16.36 19.32 -9.63
CA LYS A 168 -15.21 19.90 -8.92
C LYS A 168 -14.88 19.11 -7.65
N VAL A 169 -15.91 18.72 -6.89
CA VAL A 169 -15.76 17.94 -5.64
C VAL A 169 -15.04 16.62 -5.91
N LYS A 170 -15.42 15.89 -6.97
CA LYS A 170 -14.75 14.63 -7.34
C LYS A 170 -13.29 14.84 -7.75
N ARG A 171 -13.00 15.89 -8.53
CA ARG A 171 -11.62 16.18 -8.91
C ARG A 171 -10.76 16.54 -7.71
N GLU A 172 -11.30 17.32 -6.76
CA GLU A 172 -10.56 17.67 -5.55
C GLU A 172 -10.36 16.46 -4.63
N ALA A 173 -11.38 15.61 -4.48
CA ALA A 173 -11.25 14.34 -3.78
C ALA A 173 -10.18 13.42 -4.41
N ALA A 174 -10.02 13.46 -5.74
CA ALA A 174 -8.95 12.71 -6.40
C ALA A 174 -7.55 13.20 -5.99
N LEU A 175 -7.36 14.51 -5.79
CA LEU A 175 -6.09 15.06 -5.29
C LEU A 175 -5.83 14.61 -3.85
N LEU A 176 -6.85 14.68 -3.00
CA LEU A 176 -6.76 14.21 -1.61
C LEU A 176 -6.43 12.72 -1.53
N CYS A 177 -7.03 11.88 -2.38
CA CYS A 177 -6.69 10.46 -2.46
C CYS A 177 -5.22 10.21 -2.83
N ILE A 178 -4.66 10.96 -3.79
CA ILE A 178 -3.23 10.82 -4.16
C ILE A 178 -2.33 11.27 -3.01
N ALA A 179 -2.64 12.41 -2.37
CA ALA A 179 -1.88 12.91 -1.22
C ALA A 179 -1.89 11.93 -0.05
N ALA A 180 -3.07 11.40 0.30
CA ALA A 180 -3.21 10.37 1.34
C ALA A 180 -2.45 9.09 0.98
N ALA A 181 -2.57 8.61 -0.26
CA ALA A 181 -1.83 7.44 -0.74
C ALA A 181 -0.31 7.63 -0.59
N ALA A 182 0.21 8.81 -0.99
CA ALA A 182 1.62 9.17 -0.87
C ALA A 182 2.10 9.31 0.59
N ALA A 183 1.20 9.71 1.49
CA ALA A 183 1.47 9.77 2.92
C ALA A 183 1.32 8.42 3.64
N ILE A 184 0.75 7.39 2.99
CA ILE A 184 0.75 6.01 3.51
C ILE A 184 2.00 5.27 3.04
N LYS A 185 2.39 5.46 1.77
CA LYS A 185 3.67 4.98 1.21
C LYS A 185 4.15 6.01 0.22
N ILE A 186 5.45 6.29 0.11
CA ILE A 186 5.94 7.47 -0.64
C ILE A 186 5.82 7.37 -2.17
N TYR A 187 5.90 6.16 -2.75
CA TYR A 187 5.93 5.95 -4.20
C TYR A 187 4.71 6.49 -5.01
N PRO A 188 3.46 6.54 -4.50
CA PRO A 188 2.32 7.15 -5.18
C PRO A 188 2.49 8.65 -5.46
N ALA A 189 3.48 9.33 -4.85
CA ALA A 189 3.80 10.72 -5.17
C ALA A 189 4.06 10.94 -6.68
N VAL A 190 4.54 9.90 -7.38
CA VAL A 190 4.75 9.93 -8.84
C VAL A 190 3.47 10.22 -9.63
N PHE A 191 2.28 9.90 -9.09
CA PHE A 191 0.99 10.23 -9.73
C PHE A 191 0.75 11.74 -9.82
N GLY A 192 1.43 12.54 -8.99
CA GLY A 192 1.42 13.99 -9.09
C GLY A 192 2.05 14.51 -10.39
N LEU A 193 3.03 13.78 -10.96
CA LEU A 193 3.66 14.14 -12.23
C LEU A 193 2.66 14.14 -13.39
N ILE A 194 1.61 13.33 -13.32
CA ILE A 194 0.56 13.29 -14.35
C ILE A 194 -0.09 14.68 -14.51
N TYR A 195 -0.32 15.40 -13.42
CA TYR A 195 -0.91 16.75 -13.47
C TYR A 195 0.07 17.76 -14.04
N ILE A 196 1.36 17.62 -13.79
CA ILE A 196 2.40 18.48 -14.36
C ILE A 196 2.50 18.23 -15.88
N CYS A 197 2.58 16.97 -16.31
CA CYS A 197 2.65 16.59 -17.72
C CYS A 197 1.41 17.02 -18.52
N GLU A 198 0.24 16.98 -17.90
CA GLU A 198 -1.02 17.47 -18.48
C GLU A 198 -1.18 19.00 -18.39
N LYS A 199 -0.16 19.73 -17.91
CA LYS A 199 -0.16 21.20 -17.71
C LYS A 199 -1.25 21.70 -16.77
N ARG A 200 -1.70 20.86 -15.83
CA ARG A 200 -2.72 21.15 -14.80
C ARG A 200 -2.07 21.74 -13.54
N TYR A 201 -1.28 22.80 -13.71
CA TYR A 201 -0.41 23.34 -12.65
C TYR A 201 -1.15 23.77 -11.38
N LYS A 202 -2.35 24.35 -11.50
CA LYS A 202 -3.14 24.77 -10.33
C LYS A 202 -3.54 23.58 -9.45
N GLU A 203 -3.83 22.43 -10.05
CA GLU A 203 -4.15 21.20 -9.30
C GLU A 203 -2.88 20.54 -8.78
N ALA A 204 -1.77 20.59 -9.52
CA ALA A 204 -0.47 20.13 -9.05
C ALA A 204 -0.02 20.89 -7.77
N VAL A 205 -0.18 22.21 -7.74
CA VAL A 205 0.13 23.02 -6.54
C VAL A 205 -0.73 22.60 -5.34
N ARG A 206 -2.05 22.43 -5.53
CA ARG A 206 -2.92 21.96 -4.44
C ARG A 206 -2.56 20.56 -3.98
N LEU A 207 -2.20 19.66 -4.90
CA LEU A 207 -1.73 18.33 -4.56
C LEU A 207 -0.43 18.35 -3.74
N ILE A 208 0.52 19.24 -4.06
CA ILE A 208 1.73 19.44 -3.25
C ILE A 208 1.36 19.90 -1.84
N ILE A 209 0.47 20.89 -1.71
CA ILE A 209 -0.01 21.37 -0.41
C ILE A 209 -0.66 20.22 0.38
N TYR A 210 -1.55 19.45 -0.24
CA TYR A 210 -2.17 18.29 0.42
C TYR A 210 -1.13 17.23 0.79
N GLY A 211 -0.17 16.93 -0.08
CA GLY A 211 0.91 15.99 0.21
C GLY A 211 1.73 16.41 1.42
N ILE A 212 2.12 17.69 1.49
CA ILE A 212 2.84 18.26 2.65
C ILE A 212 1.98 18.14 3.90
N LEU A 213 0.70 18.49 3.85
CA LEU A 213 -0.18 18.41 5.01
C LEU A 213 -0.33 16.96 5.51
N PHE A 214 -0.67 16.03 4.62
CA PHE A 214 -0.84 14.62 4.99
C PHE A 214 0.47 13.96 5.44
N PHE A 215 1.62 14.38 4.93
CA PHE A 215 2.90 13.82 5.32
C PHE A 215 3.43 14.42 6.64
N PHE A 216 3.41 15.75 6.78
CA PHE A 216 4.06 16.43 7.90
C PHE A 216 3.17 16.63 9.12
N VAL A 217 1.87 16.91 8.95
CA VAL A 217 0.96 17.16 10.09
C VAL A 217 0.89 15.96 11.04
N PRO A 218 0.83 14.70 10.58
CA PRO A 218 0.76 13.57 11.50
C PRO A 218 2.01 13.41 12.39
N PHE A 219 3.17 13.99 12.04
CA PHE A 219 4.32 14.02 12.95
C PHE A 219 4.02 14.76 14.25
N ALA A 220 3.07 15.69 14.30
CA ALA A 220 2.66 16.32 15.55
C ALA A 220 2.22 15.30 16.61
N PHE A 221 1.72 14.13 16.20
CA PHE A 221 1.34 13.03 17.08
C PHE A 221 2.45 11.99 17.22
N THR A 222 3.28 11.80 16.19
CA THR A 222 4.29 10.74 16.13
C THR A 222 5.71 11.16 16.52
N GLY A 223 5.83 12.07 17.50
CA GLY A 223 7.12 12.50 18.07
C GLY A 223 7.69 13.80 17.51
N GLY A 224 6.91 14.55 16.72
CA GLY A 224 7.27 15.85 16.18
C GLY A 224 8.48 15.81 15.25
N ILE A 225 9.34 16.82 15.36
CA ILE A 225 10.58 16.92 14.58
C ILE A 225 11.51 15.73 14.89
N ASN A 226 11.61 15.32 16.15
CA ASN A 226 12.45 14.20 16.56
C ASN A 226 11.94 12.88 15.93
N GLY A 227 10.62 12.68 15.91
CA GLY A 227 9.98 11.58 15.19
C GLY A 227 10.29 11.57 13.70
N PHE A 228 10.28 12.74 13.04
CA PHE A 228 10.68 12.86 11.63
C PHE A 228 12.15 12.51 11.40
N LEU A 229 13.07 12.99 12.24
CA LEU A 229 14.49 12.65 12.14
C LEU A 229 14.73 11.14 12.36
N GLN A 230 14.03 10.55 13.33
CA GLN A 230 14.09 9.11 13.57
C GLN A 230 13.50 8.32 12.40
N PHE A 231 12.39 8.76 11.81
CA PHE A 231 11.84 8.17 10.59
C PHE A 231 12.87 8.14 9.44
N LEU A 232 13.62 9.22 9.22
CA LEU A 232 14.68 9.25 8.21
C LEU A 232 15.82 8.27 8.54
N SER A 233 16.22 8.18 9.81
CA SER A 233 17.20 7.17 10.24
C SER A 233 16.69 5.75 10.00
N ASN A 234 15.42 5.49 10.27
CA ASN A 234 14.79 4.19 10.03
C ASN A 234 14.77 3.85 8.53
N GLN A 235 14.45 4.82 7.64
CA GLN A 235 14.55 4.62 6.18
C GLN A 235 15.95 4.17 5.77
N LYS A 236 16.97 4.86 6.26
CA LYS A 236 18.37 4.56 5.96
C LYS A 236 18.74 3.16 6.43
N ASN A 237 18.46 2.83 7.69
CA ASN A 237 18.79 1.54 8.28
C ASN A 237 18.10 0.38 7.55
N VAL A 238 16.80 0.53 7.25
CA VAL A 238 16.05 -0.47 6.48
C VAL A 238 16.69 -0.68 5.11
N HIS A 239 16.97 0.39 4.38
CA HIS A 239 17.57 0.28 3.05
C HIS A 239 18.98 -0.33 3.08
N GLU A 240 19.81 0.00 4.06
CA GLU A 240 21.12 -0.61 4.25
C GLU A 240 21.03 -2.10 4.55
N THR A 241 20.15 -2.52 5.46
CA THR A 241 19.95 -3.94 5.80
C THR A 241 19.48 -4.75 4.60
N TRP A 242 18.41 -4.31 3.91
CA TRP A 242 17.91 -5.00 2.72
C TRP A 242 18.92 -4.92 1.56
N GLY A 243 19.65 -3.82 1.46
CA GLY A 243 20.75 -3.63 0.52
C GLY A 243 21.83 -4.68 0.73
N ARG A 244 22.28 -4.94 1.96
CA ARG A 244 23.32 -5.96 2.22
C ARG A 244 22.85 -7.39 1.93
N LEU A 245 21.56 -7.66 2.08
CA LEU A 245 20.97 -8.98 1.77
C LEU A 245 20.79 -9.20 0.25
N SER A 246 20.73 -8.13 -0.54
CA SER A 246 20.61 -8.20 -1.99
C SER A 246 21.97 -8.53 -2.62
N LYS A 247 22.01 -9.61 -3.42
CA LYS A 247 23.21 -10.05 -4.16
C LYS A 247 23.68 -9.08 -5.26
N ILE A 248 22.92 -8.01 -5.53
CA ILE A 248 23.13 -7.10 -6.67
C ILE A 248 23.12 -5.63 -6.21
N SER A 249 23.40 -5.40 -4.93
CA SER A 249 23.23 -4.10 -4.29
C SER A 249 24.53 -3.30 -4.26
N ILE A 250 24.42 -1.97 -4.26
CA ILE A 250 25.57 -1.07 -4.07
C ILE A 250 26.23 -1.21 -2.69
N TYR A 251 25.57 -1.90 -1.76
CA TYR A 251 26.07 -2.19 -0.40
C TYR A 251 26.74 -3.57 -0.29
N SER A 252 26.83 -4.34 -1.38
CA SER A 252 27.50 -5.64 -1.42
C SER A 252 28.92 -5.59 -2.01
N LEU A 253 29.53 -4.39 -2.05
CA LEU A 253 30.92 -4.14 -2.45
C LEU A 253 31.80 -3.91 -1.21
#